data_AF-G3AD02-F1
#
_entry.id   AF-G3AD02-F1
#
_cell.length_a   1.000
_cell.length_b   1.000
_cell.length_c   1.000
_cell.angle_alpha   90.00
_cell.angle_beta   90.00
_cell.angle_gamma   90.00
#
_symmetry.space_group_name_H-M   'P 1'
#
loop_
_entity.id
_entity.type
_entity.pdbx_description
1 polymer ?
#
loop_
_entity_poly.entity_id
_entity_poly.type
_entity_poly.pdbx_seq_one_letter_code
_entity_poly.pdbx_strand_id
1 'polypeptide(L)'
;PDGGGTFMMIKPGTQKMDGRMLLNYARFRHDDEGDYGRVKRQQQVLETVMSKMKNPLALFTASSALGTTRAVTMTNIPNSFFLTKGITTLLDMKNGINSTTIPADNDWENAYDMYGGLGLSIDMTKYKAKAQELLGQ
;
A
#
# COMPACT_ATOMS: atom_id res chain seq x y z
N PRO A 1 -29.84 -15.34 6.29
CA PRO A 1 -29.41 -14.31 7.27
C PRO A 1 -27.95 -14.60 7.63
N ASP A 2 -27.05 -14.03 6.85
CA ASP A 2 -25.69 -14.56 6.70
C ASP A 2 -24.69 -13.49 7.15
N GLY A 3 -24.24 -13.61 8.41
CA GLY A 3 -22.99 -13.05 8.91
C GLY A 3 -22.64 -11.60 8.54
N GLY A 4 -23.42 -10.61 8.98
CA GLY A 4 -22.95 -9.27 9.39
C GLY A 4 -22.04 -8.44 8.46
N GLY A 5 -21.92 -8.77 7.17
CA GLY A 5 -21.16 -8.00 6.21
C GLY A 5 -21.92 -6.74 5.82
N THR A 6 -21.38 -5.56 6.11
CA THR A 6 -21.92 -4.32 5.53
C THR A 6 -21.69 -4.39 4.02
N PHE A 7 -22.74 -4.69 3.24
CA PHE A 7 -22.68 -4.59 1.79
C PHE A 7 -22.35 -3.15 1.41
N MET A 8 -21.12 -2.93 0.94
CA MET A 8 -20.61 -1.62 0.60
C MET A 8 -20.33 -1.57 -0.89
N MET A 9 -21.23 -0.91 -1.62
CA MET A 9 -21.09 -0.71 -3.05
C MET A 9 -20.30 0.57 -3.31
N ILE A 10 -19.08 0.42 -3.84
CA ILE A 10 -18.24 1.54 -4.26
C ILE A 10 -18.45 1.74 -5.76
N LYS A 11 -19.03 2.89 -6.14
CA LYS A 11 -19.27 3.22 -7.55
C LYS A 11 -17.96 3.64 -8.24
N PRO A 12 -17.80 3.36 -9.55
CA PRO A 12 -16.70 3.90 -10.34
C PRO A 12 -16.61 5.43 -10.24
N GLY A 13 -15.39 5.96 -10.33
CA GLY A 13 -15.10 7.40 -10.29
C GLY A 13 -14.52 7.89 -8.96
N THR A 14 -14.34 9.21 -8.84
CA THR A 14 -13.76 9.83 -7.65
C THR A 14 -14.70 9.71 -6.46
N GLN A 15 -14.25 9.04 -5.39
CA GLN A 15 -15.01 8.85 -4.17
C GLN A 15 -14.27 9.49 -2.98
N LYS A 16 -15.03 10.09 -2.06
CA LYS A 16 -14.52 10.45 -0.73
C LYS A 16 -14.82 9.30 0.21
N MET A 17 -13.78 8.61 0.68
CA MET A 17 -13.89 7.45 1.55
C MET A 17 -13.48 7.79 2.98
N ASP A 18 -14.19 7.21 3.95
CA ASP A 18 -13.74 7.14 5.33
C ASP A 18 -12.80 5.93 5.54
N GLY A 19 -12.24 5.78 6.75
CA GLY A 19 -11.29 4.70 7.03
C GLY A 19 -11.86 3.29 6.84
N ARG A 20 -13.16 3.08 7.10
CA ARG A 20 -13.82 1.78 6.92
C ARG A 20 -13.99 1.46 5.45
N MET A 21 -14.47 2.42 4.67
CA MET A 21 -14.66 2.28 3.22
C MET A 21 -13.32 2.09 2.50
N LEU A 22 -12.30 2.86 2.88
CA LEU A 22 -10.94 2.74 2.32
C LEU A 22 -10.31 1.38 2.64
N LEU A 23 -10.49 0.87 3.87
CA LEU A 23 -10.01 -0.47 4.24
C LEU A 23 -10.72 -1.57 3.46
N ASN A 24 -12.04 -1.48 3.29
CA ASN A 24 -12.79 -2.43 2.47
C ASN A 24 -12.35 -2.39 1.01
N TYR A 25 -12.10 -1.18 0.46
CA TYR A 25 -11.58 -0.99 -0.87
C TYR A 25 -10.21 -1.67 -1.07
N ALA A 26 -9.31 -1.55 -0.09
CA ALA A 26 -7.98 -2.21 -0.12
C ALA A 26 -8.03 -3.74 0.01
N ARG A 27 -9.10 -4.29 0.61
CA ARG A 27 -9.27 -5.74 0.87
C ARG A 27 -10.05 -6.48 -0.21
N PHE A 28 -10.79 -5.76 -1.04
CA PHE A 28 -11.62 -6.36 -2.08
C PHE A 28 -10.75 -7.20 -3.05
N ARG A 29 -11.30 -8.29 -3.58
CA ARG A 29 -10.58 -9.25 -4.46
C ARG A 29 -11.52 -9.99 -5.42
N HIS A 30 -12.81 -9.66 -5.40
CA HIS A 30 -13.85 -10.39 -6.14
C HIS A 30 -14.17 -9.66 -7.46
N ASP A 31 -13.17 -9.04 -8.07
CA ASP A 31 -13.19 -8.48 -9.42
C ASP A 31 -12.42 -9.39 -10.39
N ASP A 32 -12.60 -9.15 -11.69
CA ASP A 32 -11.93 -9.89 -12.76
C ASP A 32 -10.40 -9.74 -12.74
N GLU A 33 -9.88 -8.69 -12.06
CA GLU A 33 -8.44 -8.45 -11.85
C GLU A 33 -7.87 -9.21 -10.61
N GLY A 34 -8.71 -9.84 -9.79
CA GLY A 34 -8.34 -10.66 -8.65
C GLY A 34 -7.29 -10.05 -7.70
N ASP A 35 -6.18 -10.76 -7.51
CA ASP A 35 -5.09 -10.36 -6.61
C ASP A 35 -4.27 -9.20 -7.17
N TYR A 36 -4.10 -9.12 -8.49
CA TYR A 36 -3.43 -8.01 -9.15
C TYR A 36 -4.20 -6.70 -8.97
N GLY A 37 -5.53 -6.74 -9.19
CA GLY A 37 -6.42 -5.61 -8.94
C GLY A 37 -6.40 -5.15 -7.48
N ARG A 38 -6.27 -6.09 -6.54
CA ARG A 38 -6.08 -5.76 -5.12
C ARG A 38 -4.79 -4.97 -4.88
N VAL A 39 -3.67 -5.38 -5.45
CA VAL A 39 -2.39 -4.66 -5.30
C VAL A 39 -2.49 -3.24 -5.87
N LYS A 40 -3.11 -3.09 -7.04
CA LYS A 40 -3.38 -1.78 -7.66
C LYS A 40 -4.23 -0.87 -6.76
N ARG A 41 -5.30 -1.40 -6.16
CA ARG A 41 -6.12 -0.64 -5.19
C ARG A 41 -5.34 -0.27 -3.93
N GLN A 42 -4.45 -1.13 -3.44
CA GLN A 42 -3.58 -0.81 -2.31
C GLN A 42 -2.58 0.31 -2.64
N GLN A 43 -2.00 0.32 -3.85
CA GLN A 43 -1.16 1.42 -4.32
C GLN A 43 -1.93 2.73 -4.39
N GLN A 44 -3.16 2.72 -4.93
CA GLN A 44 -4.03 3.91 -4.96
C GLN A 44 -4.37 4.44 -3.56
N VAL A 45 -4.59 3.54 -2.59
CA VAL A 45 -4.81 3.91 -1.19
C VAL A 45 -3.57 4.58 -0.61
N LEU A 46 -2.38 4.01 -0.81
CA LEU A 46 -1.12 4.60 -0.35
C LEU A 46 -0.87 5.96 -1.00
N GLU A 47 -1.00 6.07 -2.32
CA GLU A 47 -0.86 7.33 -3.05
C GLU A 47 -1.83 8.41 -2.55
N THR A 48 -3.08 8.02 -2.28
CA THR A 48 -4.09 8.93 -1.73
C THR A 48 -3.72 9.40 -0.32
N VAL A 49 -3.29 8.50 0.56
CA VAL A 49 -2.84 8.84 1.92
C VAL A 49 -1.63 9.77 1.86
N MET A 50 -0.62 9.42 1.06
CA MET A 50 0.57 10.26 0.88
C MET A 50 0.22 11.63 0.30
N SER A 51 -0.70 11.69 -0.67
CA SER A 51 -1.20 12.96 -1.23
C SER A 51 -1.87 13.84 -0.17
N LYS A 52 -2.63 13.25 0.75
CA LYS A 52 -3.20 14.00 1.90
C LYS A 52 -2.12 14.49 2.87
N MET A 53 -1.05 13.70 3.07
CA MET A 53 0.09 14.10 3.90
C MET A 53 0.92 15.24 3.31
N LYS A 54 0.86 15.49 1.99
CA LYS A 54 1.50 16.65 1.36
C LYS A 54 0.90 18.00 1.80
N ASN A 55 -0.27 18.00 2.44
CA ASN A 55 -0.83 19.23 3.00
C ASN A 55 0.00 19.67 4.22
N PRO A 56 0.53 20.92 4.27
CA PRO A 56 1.29 21.41 5.41
C PRO A 56 0.55 21.31 6.76
N LEU A 57 -0.78 21.35 6.74
CA LEU A 57 -1.63 21.16 7.93
C LEU A 57 -1.51 19.75 8.51
N ALA A 58 -1.13 18.76 7.70
CA ALA A 58 -0.92 17.38 8.14
C ALA A 58 0.21 17.29 9.19
N LEU A 59 1.21 18.19 9.14
CA LEU A 59 2.31 18.23 10.13
C LEU A 59 1.81 18.56 11.53
N PHE A 60 0.80 19.42 11.65
CA PHE A 60 0.20 19.76 12.95
C PHE A 60 -0.66 18.62 13.50
N THR A 61 -1.38 17.91 12.64
CA THR A 61 -2.11 16.69 13.08
C THR A 61 -1.19 15.50 13.32
N ALA A 62 -0.03 15.46 12.64
CA ALA A 62 0.92 14.35 12.75
C ALA A 62 1.49 14.23 14.16
N SER A 63 1.79 15.33 14.84
CA SER A 63 2.26 15.28 16.24
C SER A 63 1.27 14.59 17.17
N SER A 64 -0.03 14.86 17.02
CA SER A 64 -1.10 14.20 17.78
C SER A 64 -1.33 12.74 17.36
N ALA A 65 -1.08 12.41 16.09
CA ALA A 65 -1.27 11.07 15.54
C ALA A 65 -0.08 10.12 15.80
N LEU A 66 1.14 10.63 15.99
CA LEU A 66 2.34 9.81 16.19
C LEU A 66 2.20 8.84 17.37
N GLY A 67 1.57 9.28 18.47
CA GLY A 67 1.34 8.44 19.65
C GLY A 67 0.39 7.26 19.37
N THR A 68 -0.73 7.53 18.69
CA THR A 68 -1.73 6.49 18.37
C THR A 68 -1.24 5.56 17.26
N THR A 69 -0.60 6.10 16.20
CA THR A 69 -0.05 5.31 15.11
C THR A 69 1.06 4.38 15.60
N ARG A 70 1.96 4.83 16.50
CA ARG A 70 2.99 3.98 17.11
C ARG A 70 2.39 2.84 17.93
N ALA A 71 1.31 3.09 18.66
CA ALA A 71 0.67 2.06 19.48
C ALA A 71 0.07 0.94 18.63
N VAL A 72 -0.34 1.24 17.39
CA VAL A 72 -0.98 0.27 16.48
C VAL A 72 -0.07 -0.20 15.33
N THR A 73 1.13 0.37 15.18
CA THR A 73 2.07 0.06 14.11
C THR A 73 3.44 -0.32 14.67
N MET A 74 3.83 -1.58 14.47
CA MET A 74 5.16 -2.04 14.82
C MET A 74 6.16 -1.53 13.77
N THR A 75 7.15 -0.73 14.20
CA THR A 75 8.22 -0.23 13.34
C THR A 75 9.54 -0.18 14.10
N ASN A 76 10.63 -0.52 13.41
CA ASN A 76 12.00 -0.37 13.91
C ASN A 76 12.63 0.99 13.52
N ILE A 77 11.87 1.91 12.93
CA ILE A 77 12.36 3.24 12.55
C ILE A 77 12.52 4.10 13.81
N PRO A 78 13.74 4.60 14.12
CA PRO A 78 13.98 5.45 15.28
C PRO A 78 13.19 6.76 15.25
N ASN A 79 12.84 7.31 16.42
CA ASN A 79 12.16 8.61 16.51
C ASN A 79 12.97 9.73 15.85
N SER A 80 14.30 9.67 15.96
CA SER A 80 15.21 10.64 15.35
C SER A 80 15.08 10.68 13.83
N PHE A 81 14.84 9.55 13.18
CA PHE A 81 14.61 9.50 11.74
C PHE A 81 13.32 10.25 11.38
N PHE A 82 12.22 10.03 12.09
CA PHE A 82 10.98 10.78 11.86
C PHE A 82 11.15 12.28 12.07
N LEU A 83 11.87 12.69 13.12
CA LEU A 83 12.11 14.10 13.43
C LEU A 83 12.98 14.81 12.39
N THR A 84 14.04 14.14 11.92
CA THR A 84 15.04 14.74 11.03
C THR A 84 14.71 14.57 9.55
N LYS A 85 14.16 13.43 9.17
CA LYS A 85 13.85 13.06 7.78
C LYS A 85 12.36 13.17 7.43
N GLY A 86 11.46 13.19 8.42
CA GLY A 86 10.01 13.21 8.14
C GLY A 86 9.56 14.38 7.26
N ILE A 87 9.96 15.60 7.59
CA ILE A 87 9.58 16.80 6.80
C ILE A 87 10.27 16.79 5.42
N THR A 88 11.55 16.44 5.35
CA THR A 88 12.30 16.44 4.09
C THR A 88 11.77 15.38 3.14
N THR A 89 11.51 14.15 3.62
CA THR A 89 10.85 13.10 2.85
C THR A 89 9.47 13.53 2.36
N LEU A 90 8.65 14.20 3.19
CA LEU A 90 7.35 14.72 2.75
C LEU A 90 7.47 15.77 1.64
N LEU A 91 8.46 16.66 1.72
CA LEU A 91 8.74 17.65 0.69
C LEU A 91 9.25 16.97 -0.60
N ASP A 92 10.15 15.99 -0.49
CA ASP A 92 10.69 15.24 -1.63
C ASP A 92 9.59 14.45 -2.34
N MET A 93 8.65 13.87 -1.59
CA MET A 93 7.48 13.17 -2.13
C MET A 93 6.57 14.09 -2.95
N LYS A 94 6.66 15.42 -2.82
CA LYS A 94 5.94 16.36 -3.71
C LYS A 94 6.33 16.14 -5.17
N ASN A 95 7.56 15.70 -5.44
CA ASN A 95 8.08 15.44 -6.79
C ASN A 95 7.52 14.17 -7.44
N GLY A 96 6.69 13.41 -6.73
CA GLY A 96 6.06 12.19 -7.21
C GLY A 96 6.48 10.97 -6.40
N ILE A 97 5.70 9.90 -6.51
CA ILE A 97 6.02 8.59 -5.96
C ILE A 97 5.81 7.61 -7.10
N ASN A 98 6.84 6.85 -7.44
CA ASN A 98 6.73 5.80 -8.44
C ASN A 98 6.37 4.49 -7.73
N SER A 99 5.24 3.90 -8.12
CA SER A 99 4.78 2.61 -7.63
C SER A 99 5.12 1.53 -8.65
N THR A 100 5.54 0.35 -8.20
CA THR A 100 5.70 -0.82 -9.05
C THR A 100 5.14 -2.05 -8.35
N THR A 101 4.76 -3.06 -9.13
CA THR A 101 4.28 -4.36 -8.64
C THR A 101 5.25 -5.45 -9.06
N ILE A 102 5.63 -6.30 -8.12
CA ILE A 102 6.47 -7.49 -8.33
C ILE A 102 5.70 -8.70 -7.79
N PRO A 103 5.46 -9.75 -8.59
CA PRO A 103 5.68 -9.83 -10.03
C PRO A 103 4.75 -8.90 -10.83
N ALA A 104 5.14 -8.57 -12.07
CA ALA A 104 4.30 -7.91 -13.03
C ALA A 104 3.10 -8.80 -13.43
N ASP A 105 2.04 -8.19 -13.97
CA ASP A 105 0.85 -8.92 -14.40
C ASP A 105 1.21 -10.04 -15.38
N ASN A 106 0.70 -11.25 -15.13
CA ASN A 106 0.99 -12.46 -15.90
C ASN A 106 2.47 -12.93 -15.93
N ASP A 107 3.32 -12.46 -15.02
CA ASP A 107 4.73 -12.87 -14.94
C ASP A 107 5.01 -13.71 -13.69
N TRP A 108 4.11 -14.66 -13.42
CA TRP A 108 4.24 -15.69 -12.40
C TRP A 108 3.58 -17.00 -12.85
N GLU A 109 4.00 -18.10 -12.24
CA GLU A 109 3.36 -19.41 -12.38
C GLU A 109 2.85 -19.88 -11.02
N ASN A 110 1.76 -20.65 -11.01
CA ASN A 110 1.25 -21.24 -9.77
C ASN A 110 2.21 -22.33 -9.29
N ALA A 111 2.77 -22.16 -8.09
CA ALA A 111 3.53 -23.19 -7.41
C ALA A 111 2.73 -23.73 -6.23
N TYR A 112 2.93 -25.01 -5.91
CA TYR A 112 2.35 -25.64 -4.74
C TYR A 112 3.46 -26.11 -3.81
N ASP A 113 3.32 -25.81 -2.52
CA ASP A 113 4.20 -26.40 -1.51
C ASP A 113 3.87 -27.89 -1.28
N MET A 114 4.73 -28.60 -0.53
CA MET A 114 4.55 -30.01 -0.21
C MET A 114 3.27 -30.33 0.60
N TYR A 115 2.61 -29.31 1.13
CA TYR A 115 1.37 -29.38 1.90
C TYR A 115 0.15 -28.89 1.09
N GLY A 116 0.32 -28.56 -0.19
CA GLY A 116 -0.75 -28.09 -1.10
C GLY A 116 -1.06 -26.60 -1.02
N GLY A 117 -0.22 -25.79 -0.36
CA GLY A 117 -0.34 -24.33 -0.32
C GLY A 117 -0.03 -23.70 -1.67
N LEU A 118 -0.93 -22.85 -2.18
CA LEU A 118 -0.73 -22.10 -3.42
C LEU A 118 0.22 -20.92 -3.20
N GLY A 119 1.28 -20.85 -3.99
CA GLY A 119 2.25 -19.77 -4.04
C GLY A 119 2.48 -19.27 -5.47
N LEU A 120 3.21 -18.16 -5.58
CA LEU A 120 3.62 -17.57 -6.84
C LEU A 120 5.09 -17.92 -7.10
N SER A 121 5.35 -18.70 -8.15
CA SER A 121 6.70 -18.90 -8.69
C SER A 121 7.04 -17.74 -9.62
N ILE A 122 8.19 -17.11 -9.41
CA ILE A 122 8.64 -15.94 -10.16
C ILE A 122 10.11 -16.09 -10.55
N ASP A 123 10.53 -15.41 -11.62
CA ASP A 123 11.95 -15.29 -11.96
C ASP A 123 12.67 -14.37 -10.95
N MET A 124 13.23 -14.99 -9.92
CA MET A 124 13.95 -14.29 -8.86
C MET A 124 15.15 -13.49 -9.37
N THR A 125 15.82 -13.95 -10.43
CA THR A 125 16.97 -13.25 -10.99
C THR A 125 16.54 -11.97 -11.68
N LYS A 126 15.51 -12.06 -12.53
CA LYS A 126 14.89 -10.90 -13.21
C LYS A 126 14.40 -9.87 -12.20
N TYR A 127 13.66 -10.29 -11.18
CA TYR A 127 13.09 -9.37 -10.19
C TYR A 127 14.11 -8.80 -9.21
N LYS A 128 15.19 -9.53 -8.91
CA LYS A 128 16.32 -8.99 -8.16
C LYS A 128 17.01 -7.86 -8.94
N ALA A 129 17.30 -8.07 -10.23
CA ALA A 129 17.90 -7.04 -11.08
C ALA A 129 16.99 -5.80 -11.18
N LYS A 130 15.67 -6.01 -11.37
CA LYS A 130 14.70 -4.92 -11.40
C LYS A 130 14.61 -4.15 -10.08
N ALA A 131 14.67 -4.85 -8.94
CA ALA A 131 14.69 -4.19 -7.63
C ALA A 131 15.94 -3.32 -7.45
N GLN A 132 17.10 -3.78 -7.92
CA GLN A 132 18.35 -2.99 -7.87
C GLN A 132 18.26 -1.74 -8.73
N GLU A 133 17.78 -1.86 -9.97
CA GLU A 133 17.55 -0.73 -10.87
C GLU A 133 16.65 0.34 -10.24
N LEU A 134 15.52 -0.07 -9.65
CA LEU A 134 14.58 0.84 -9.00
C LEU A 134 15.15 1.55 -7.77
N LEU A 135 16.11 0.91 -7.09
CA LEU A 135 16.79 1.47 -5.93
C LEU A 135 18.05 2.27 -6.30
N GLY A 136 18.40 2.35 -7.59
CA GLY A 136 19.61 3.01 -8.08
C GLY A 136 20.90 2.32 -7.62
N GLN A 137 20.87 0.98 -7.47
CA GLN A 137 21.98 0.14 -7.01
C GLN A 137 22.60 -0.68 -8.13
#